data_AF-A0A8C4N4U4-F1
#
_entry.id   AF-A0A8C4N4U4-F1
#
_cell.length_a   1.000
_cell.length_b   1.000
_cell.length_c   1.000
_cell.angle_alpha   90.00
_cell.angle_beta   90.00
_cell.angle_gamma   90.00
#
_symmetry.space_group_name_H-M   'P 1'
#
loop_
_entity.id
_entity.type
_entity.pdbx_description
1 polymer ?
#
loop_
_entity_poly.entity_id
_entity_poly.type
_entity_poly.pdbx_seq_one_letter_code
_entity_poly.pdbx_strand_id
1 'polypeptide(L)'
;MFVYIPGKGCQSLPAGHCGFVSRDTESGIVYVSQQLPTRPELCEMLRQGCVRSLSCEVYEEHVGPVFFGDEQHGYVLTHTFYIRDGLARGLRRLYSLLMLMADRTFLVSCWPFLLARLRCLIVELQTRANVVFEAEQAEVRQRALRMNSAFVPGAARSLPLLTQHHDLWAAMHTSFTWLLKACASRLTERCLEGAPTEDTIVEMEKQLEREEEARLRAHSLADDGEHAADGNKFETTTTGDSTETLTSLSEGHEQLLPSCPLPGEGSWGPSEGGFQSLRQMRQVLGPAWFRVVAWHVLLGNQVIWRGEKESLIRSAFVLLETLLPSGCVRTIPYSKMYQDAYRCNFLGIESHVSLPPHITASELYVLVDIRTRRTAEACCTGVGTERDSAPWDNRDTRSRNERTLLWRCCDFTVSCGCPGVSEHGPTVLNKLEAALENESLSTAVVERCLVCLKEEWMNKVKVLFKFTKVEQRSHEDTQRLLSLLGAQDDANVRLLKFWVTGLSKAYRSHLLAASRAMANS
;
A
#
# COMPACT_ATOMS: atom_id res chain seq x y z
N MET A 1 25.91 -12.85 -18.75
CA MET A 1 26.17 -14.00 -19.66
C MET A 1 27.53 -13.79 -20.29
N PHE A 2 28.45 -14.74 -20.18
CA PHE A 2 29.86 -14.55 -20.54
C PHE A 2 30.26 -15.55 -21.62
N VAL A 3 30.94 -15.08 -22.66
CA VAL A 3 31.54 -15.94 -23.69
C VAL A 3 32.98 -16.21 -23.26
N TYR A 4 33.20 -17.32 -22.57
CA TYR A 4 34.55 -17.79 -22.28
C TYR A 4 35.10 -18.51 -23.51
N ILE A 5 36.20 -18.02 -24.07
CA ILE A 5 36.90 -18.68 -25.15
C ILE A 5 38.31 -19.04 -24.68
N PRO A 6 38.66 -20.33 -24.53
CA PRO A 6 40.01 -20.70 -24.14
C PRO A 6 40.97 -20.49 -25.33
N GLY A 7 41.97 -19.62 -25.14
CA GLY A 7 43.11 -19.46 -26.04
C GLY A 7 43.53 -18.01 -26.27
N LYS A 8 44.84 -17.73 -26.27
CA LYS A 8 45.42 -16.39 -26.50
C LYS A 8 45.07 -15.77 -27.87
N GLY A 9 44.64 -16.58 -28.86
CA GLY A 9 44.18 -16.10 -30.18
C GLY A 9 42.67 -15.81 -30.28
N CYS A 10 41.87 -16.23 -29.29
CA CYS A 10 40.42 -16.07 -29.27
C CYS A 10 39.99 -14.97 -28.28
N GLN A 11 40.46 -13.74 -28.48
CA GLN A 11 39.98 -12.62 -27.66
C GLN A 11 38.62 -12.14 -28.17
N SER A 12 37.67 -11.90 -27.27
CA SER A 12 36.35 -11.37 -27.63
C SER A 12 36.42 -9.86 -27.88
N LEU A 13 37.08 -9.10 -27.02
CA LEU A 13 37.21 -7.65 -27.17
C LEU A 13 38.67 -7.26 -27.41
N PRO A 14 38.94 -6.19 -28.18
CA PRO A 14 40.29 -5.64 -28.33
C PRO A 14 40.91 -5.30 -26.97
N ALA A 15 42.24 -5.42 -26.87
CA ALA A 15 42.96 -5.03 -25.65
C ALA A 15 42.65 -3.56 -25.30
N GLY A 16 42.12 -3.34 -24.09
CA GLY A 16 41.74 -2.01 -23.59
C GLY A 16 40.27 -1.62 -23.79
N HIS A 17 39.44 -2.44 -24.44
CA HIS A 17 38.01 -2.17 -24.57
C HIS A 17 37.25 -2.49 -23.26
N CYS A 18 36.50 -1.52 -22.71
CA CYS A 18 35.84 -1.60 -21.40
C CYS A 18 34.55 -2.45 -21.36
N GLY A 19 34.08 -2.93 -22.51
CA GLY A 19 32.87 -3.75 -22.65
C GLY A 19 31.66 -2.94 -23.14
N PHE A 20 30.48 -3.55 -23.11
CA PHE A 20 29.22 -2.90 -23.50
C PHE A 20 28.32 -2.72 -22.28
N VAL A 21 27.60 -1.60 -22.24
CA VAL A 21 26.65 -1.28 -21.17
C VAL A 21 25.36 -0.79 -21.81
N SER A 22 24.24 -1.40 -21.43
CA SER A 22 22.88 -0.96 -21.78
C SER A 22 22.07 -0.71 -20.51
N ARG A 23 21.30 0.38 -20.47
CA ARG A 23 20.41 0.69 -19.35
C ARG A 23 18.96 0.61 -19.82
N ASP A 24 18.16 -0.17 -19.09
CA ASP A 24 16.71 -0.19 -19.26
C ASP A 24 16.09 0.93 -18.44
N THR A 25 15.44 1.90 -19.09
CA THR A 25 14.88 3.08 -18.43
C THR A 25 13.63 2.78 -17.61
N GLU A 26 12.88 1.74 -17.98
CA GLU A 26 11.65 1.34 -17.30
C GLU A 26 11.93 0.65 -15.96
N SER A 27 12.86 -0.29 -15.95
CA SER A 27 13.21 -1.08 -14.76
C SER A 27 14.38 -0.50 -13.96
N GLY A 28 15.12 0.46 -14.53
CA GLY A 28 16.37 0.97 -13.94
C GLY A 28 17.54 -0.03 -13.97
N ILE A 29 17.37 -1.20 -14.60
CA ILE A 29 18.37 -2.27 -14.65
C ILE A 29 19.49 -1.91 -15.64
N VAL A 30 20.73 -2.18 -15.25
CA VAL A 30 21.92 -1.99 -16.10
C VAL A 30 22.50 -3.34 -16.49
N TYR A 31 22.57 -3.60 -17.79
CA TYR A 31 23.16 -4.79 -18.37
C TYR A 31 24.58 -4.52 -18.82
N VAL A 32 25.52 -5.31 -18.32
CA VAL A 32 26.96 -5.16 -18.60
C VAL A 32 27.48 -6.41 -19.31
N SER A 33 28.26 -6.23 -20.37
CA SER A 33 28.95 -7.31 -21.08
C SER A 33 30.46 -7.05 -21.12
N GLN A 34 31.20 -7.94 -20.49
CA GLN A 34 32.67 -7.96 -20.43
C GLN A 34 33.16 -9.38 -20.75
N GLN A 35 34.44 -9.52 -21.09
CA GLN A 35 35.02 -10.84 -21.37
C GLN A 35 35.03 -11.75 -20.13
N LEU A 36 35.38 -11.19 -18.98
CA LEU A 36 35.32 -11.85 -17.67
C LEU A 36 34.58 -10.93 -16.70
N PRO A 37 33.84 -11.47 -15.71
CA PRO A 37 33.24 -10.66 -14.67
C PRO A 37 34.30 -9.97 -13.83
N THR A 38 33.97 -8.78 -13.31
CA THR A 38 34.84 -8.04 -12.37
C THR A 38 34.92 -8.73 -11.00
N ARG A 39 33.87 -9.46 -10.61
CA ARG A 39 33.81 -10.16 -9.31
C ARG A 39 34.51 -11.52 -9.39
N PRO A 40 35.44 -11.85 -8.48
CA PRO A 40 36.20 -13.10 -8.52
C PRO A 40 35.32 -14.34 -8.33
N GLU A 41 34.36 -14.31 -7.41
CA GLU A 41 33.40 -15.40 -7.15
C GLU A 41 32.61 -15.79 -8.42
N LEU A 42 32.10 -14.79 -9.14
CA LEU A 42 31.39 -15.02 -10.41
C LEU A 42 32.32 -15.60 -11.47
N CYS A 43 33.58 -15.13 -11.50
CA CYS A 43 34.57 -15.61 -12.45
C CYS A 43 34.90 -17.09 -12.22
N GLU A 44 34.98 -17.53 -10.97
CA GLU A 44 35.22 -18.93 -10.61
C GLU A 44 34.05 -19.83 -11.02
N MET A 45 32.82 -19.47 -10.64
CA MET A 45 31.61 -20.20 -11.02
C MET A 45 31.45 -20.33 -12.53
N LEU A 46 31.68 -19.24 -13.27
CA LEU A 46 31.62 -19.26 -14.73
C LEU A 46 32.73 -20.11 -15.34
N ARG A 47 33.96 -20.02 -14.84
CA ARG A 47 35.07 -20.85 -15.33
C ARG A 47 34.76 -22.32 -15.15
N GLN A 48 34.25 -22.72 -13.99
CA GLN A 48 33.83 -24.10 -13.72
C GLN A 48 32.68 -24.54 -14.64
N GLY A 49 31.66 -23.68 -14.81
CA GLY A 49 30.56 -23.92 -15.75
C GLY A 49 31.04 -24.11 -17.20
N CYS A 50 32.01 -23.31 -17.65
CA CYS A 50 32.60 -23.45 -18.98
C CYS A 50 33.41 -24.74 -19.15
N VAL A 51 34.26 -25.08 -18.17
CA VAL A 51 35.07 -26.31 -18.20
C VAL A 51 34.15 -27.53 -18.26
N ARG A 52 33.13 -27.58 -17.40
CA ARG A 52 32.15 -28.68 -17.39
C ARG A 52 31.39 -28.76 -18.71
N SER A 53 30.87 -27.64 -19.21
CA SER A 53 30.11 -27.58 -20.48
C SER A 53 30.89 -28.10 -21.69
N LEU A 54 32.21 -27.86 -21.74
CA LEU A 54 33.05 -28.20 -22.89
C LEU A 54 33.79 -29.54 -22.75
N SER A 55 34.02 -30.02 -21.51
CA SER A 55 34.95 -31.13 -21.25
C SER A 55 34.37 -32.31 -20.49
N CYS A 56 33.34 -32.10 -19.65
CA CYS A 56 32.86 -33.13 -18.72
C CYS A 56 31.46 -33.65 -19.07
N GLU A 57 30.59 -32.78 -19.59
CA GLU A 57 29.21 -33.12 -19.91
C GLU A 57 29.14 -33.69 -21.33
N VAL A 58 29.22 -35.01 -21.44
CA VAL A 58 29.20 -35.76 -22.72
C VAL A 58 27.80 -36.36 -22.95
N TYR A 59 27.26 -36.15 -24.14
CA TYR A 59 26.03 -36.77 -24.65
C TYR A 59 26.26 -37.24 -26.08
N GLU A 60 25.36 -38.06 -26.61
CA GLU A 60 25.59 -38.95 -27.76
C GLU A 60 26.20 -38.28 -29.01
N GLU A 61 25.92 -37.00 -29.28
CA GLU A 61 26.48 -36.27 -30.43
C GLU A 61 27.46 -35.14 -30.09
N HIS A 62 27.74 -34.87 -28.81
CA HIS A 62 28.52 -33.72 -28.35
C HIS A 62 28.05 -32.32 -28.88
N VAL A 63 26.85 -32.23 -29.50
CA VAL A 63 26.14 -30.98 -29.93
C VAL A 63 24.67 -30.89 -29.50
N GLY A 64 24.27 -29.85 -28.77
CA GLY A 64 22.97 -29.77 -28.10
C GLY A 64 22.96 -29.13 -26.71
N PRO A 65 21.76 -28.98 -26.13
CA PRO A 65 21.56 -28.34 -24.83
C PRO A 65 21.77 -29.31 -23.67
N VAL A 66 22.40 -28.84 -22.60
CA VAL A 66 22.60 -29.60 -21.36
C VAL A 66 22.25 -28.71 -20.16
N PHE A 67 21.62 -29.31 -19.16
CA PHE A 67 21.39 -28.71 -17.84
C PHE A 67 22.24 -29.44 -16.81
N PHE A 68 22.99 -28.71 -15.99
CA PHE A 68 23.73 -29.26 -14.86
C PHE A 68 23.98 -28.18 -13.82
N GLY A 69 24.47 -28.58 -12.64
CA GLY A 69 24.91 -27.63 -11.60
C GLY A 69 24.46 -28.07 -10.21
N ASP A 70 24.83 -27.26 -9.24
CA ASP A 70 24.59 -27.52 -7.82
C ASP A 70 24.35 -26.21 -7.07
N GLU A 71 24.01 -26.30 -5.79
CA GLU A 71 23.69 -25.13 -4.97
C GLU A 71 24.91 -24.27 -4.64
N GLN A 72 26.12 -24.83 -4.68
CA GLN A 72 27.36 -24.12 -4.34
C GLN A 72 27.90 -23.28 -5.50
N HIS A 73 27.79 -23.79 -6.73
CA HIS A 73 28.36 -23.17 -7.93
C HIS A 73 27.29 -22.64 -8.90
N GLY A 74 26.02 -22.82 -8.55
CA GLY A 74 24.86 -22.44 -9.36
C GLY A 74 24.48 -23.48 -10.42
N TYR A 75 23.33 -23.24 -11.04
CA TYR A 75 22.76 -24.07 -12.09
C TYR A 75 23.05 -23.46 -13.47
N VAL A 76 23.51 -24.29 -14.39
CA VAL A 76 23.92 -23.92 -15.73
C VAL A 76 23.02 -24.58 -16.77
N LEU A 77 22.45 -23.76 -17.64
CA LEU A 77 21.87 -24.15 -18.91
C LEU A 77 22.87 -23.83 -20.00
N THR A 78 23.38 -24.83 -20.70
CA THR A 78 24.34 -24.65 -21.79
C THR A 78 23.81 -25.20 -23.11
N HIS A 79 24.26 -24.64 -24.22
CA HIS A 79 24.05 -25.19 -25.56
C HIS A 79 25.37 -25.19 -26.33
N THR A 80 25.89 -26.39 -26.55
CA THR A 80 27.18 -26.61 -27.22
C THR A 80 26.96 -26.88 -28.71
N PHE A 81 27.77 -26.29 -29.58
CA PHE A 81 27.60 -26.33 -31.04
C PHE A 81 28.92 -26.18 -31.79
N TYR A 82 28.96 -26.63 -33.04
CA TYR A 82 30.10 -26.43 -33.93
C TYR A 82 29.95 -25.22 -34.84
N ILE A 83 31.06 -24.55 -35.12
CA ILE A 83 31.22 -23.56 -36.19
C ILE A 83 32.28 -24.07 -37.17
N ARG A 84 32.04 -23.98 -38.47
CA ARG A 84 33.04 -24.38 -39.49
C ARG A 84 34.18 -23.37 -39.55
N ASP A 85 35.40 -23.87 -39.70
CA ASP A 85 36.61 -23.06 -39.83
C ASP A 85 37.58 -23.74 -40.80
N GLY A 86 37.89 -23.10 -41.93
CA GLY A 86 38.75 -23.66 -42.98
C GLY A 86 40.20 -23.90 -42.56
N LEU A 87 40.67 -23.26 -41.50
CA LEU A 87 42.04 -23.34 -40.98
C LEU A 87 42.15 -24.18 -39.71
N ALA A 88 41.02 -24.59 -39.11
CA ALA A 88 41.02 -25.42 -37.90
C ALA A 88 41.26 -26.89 -38.24
N ARG A 89 41.91 -27.61 -37.31
CA ARG A 89 42.02 -29.06 -37.38
C ARG A 89 40.63 -29.69 -37.35
N GLY A 90 40.30 -30.50 -38.35
CA GLY A 90 38.96 -31.09 -38.51
C GLY A 90 37.91 -30.14 -39.08
N LEU A 91 38.32 -28.97 -39.61
CA LEU A 91 37.47 -27.99 -40.29
C LEU A 91 36.32 -27.41 -39.44
N ARG A 92 36.40 -27.55 -38.11
CA ARG A 92 35.35 -27.12 -37.17
C ARG A 92 35.93 -26.71 -35.83
N ARG A 93 35.21 -25.85 -35.12
CA ARG A 93 35.48 -25.41 -33.74
C ARG A 93 34.26 -25.59 -32.88
N LEU A 94 34.48 -26.01 -31.64
CA LEU A 94 33.44 -26.18 -30.64
C LEU A 94 33.24 -24.86 -29.87
N TYR A 95 31.98 -24.42 -29.77
CA TYR A 95 31.55 -23.28 -28.97
C TYR A 95 30.39 -23.68 -28.06
N SER A 96 30.15 -22.90 -27.02
CA SER A 96 29.04 -23.12 -26.09
C SER A 96 28.47 -21.78 -25.62
N LEU A 97 27.14 -21.65 -25.65
CA LEU A 97 26.42 -20.56 -25.01
C LEU A 97 25.85 -21.05 -23.68
N LEU A 98 26.12 -20.33 -22.59
CA LEU A 98 25.70 -20.76 -21.24
C LEU A 98 24.96 -19.67 -20.49
N MET A 99 23.92 -20.06 -19.75
CA MET A 99 23.19 -19.26 -18.77
C MET A 99 23.40 -19.86 -17.39
N LEU A 100 23.97 -19.08 -16.48
CA LEU A 100 24.17 -19.43 -15.07
C LEU A 100 23.09 -18.74 -14.23
N MET A 101 22.38 -19.48 -13.38
CA MET A 101 21.38 -18.97 -12.44
C MET A 101 21.52 -19.66 -11.08
N ALA A 102 21.14 -18.95 -10.01
CA ALA A 102 21.09 -19.54 -8.67
C ALA A 102 19.85 -20.42 -8.45
N ASP A 103 18.73 -20.08 -9.09
CA ASP A 103 17.46 -20.80 -8.91
C ASP A 103 17.32 -21.92 -9.96
N ARG A 104 17.34 -23.16 -9.49
CA ARG A 104 17.12 -24.38 -10.28
C ARG A 104 15.76 -24.38 -10.96
N THR A 105 14.71 -24.09 -10.20
CA THR A 105 13.31 -24.26 -10.61
C THR A 105 12.95 -23.20 -11.64
N PHE A 106 13.39 -21.96 -11.42
CA PHE A 106 13.20 -20.89 -12.40
C PHE A 106 13.92 -21.21 -13.72
N LEU A 107 15.18 -21.64 -13.67
CA LEU A 107 15.96 -21.95 -14.87
C LEU A 107 15.36 -23.11 -15.68
N VAL A 108 14.92 -24.19 -15.02
CA VAL A 108 14.24 -25.32 -15.65
C VAL A 108 12.90 -24.90 -16.24
N SER A 109 12.12 -24.06 -15.54
CA SER A 109 10.87 -23.50 -16.06
C SER A 109 11.10 -22.61 -17.28
N CYS A 110 12.27 -21.96 -17.36
CA CYS A 110 12.73 -21.14 -18.48
C CYS A 110 13.33 -21.94 -19.65
N TRP A 111 13.59 -23.23 -19.48
CA TRP A 111 14.25 -24.08 -20.47
C TRP A 111 13.73 -23.94 -21.91
N PRO A 112 12.42 -24.15 -22.22
CA PRO A 112 11.97 -24.15 -23.61
C PRO A 112 12.13 -22.77 -24.27
N PHE A 113 11.92 -21.69 -23.51
CA PHE A 113 12.10 -20.32 -23.99
C PHE A 113 13.57 -20.00 -24.25
N LEU A 114 14.43 -20.28 -23.27
CA LEU A 114 15.87 -20.03 -23.37
C LEU A 114 16.48 -20.84 -24.51
N LEU A 115 16.11 -22.12 -24.62
CA LEU A 115 16.60 -23.00 -25.67
C LEU A 115 16.20 -22.52 -27.06
N ALA A 116 14.96 -22.08 -27.26
CA ALA A 116 14.51 -21.55 -28.54
C ALA A 116 15.36 -20.33 -28.96
N ARG A 117 15.63 -19.40 -28.03
CA ARG A 117 16.41 -18.19 -28.31
C ARG A 117 17.90 -18.48 -28.51
N LEU A 118 18.49 -19.37 -27.71
CA LEU A 118 19.88 -19.81 -27.91
C LEU A 118 20.05 -20.50 -29.27
N ARG A 119 19.10 -21.35 -29.69
CA ARG A 119 19.11 -21.98 -31.02
C ARG A 119 19.08 -20.96 -32.15
N CYS A 120 18.26 -19.90 -32.05
CA CYS A 120 18.24 -18.84 -33.06
C CYS A 120 19.62 -18.17 -33.21
N LEU A 121 20.26 -17.79 -32.09
CA LEU A 121 21.59 -17.18 -32.11
C LEU A 121 22.65 -18.11 -32.70
N ILE A 122 22.58 -19.41 -32.35
CA ILE A 122 23.50 -20.43 -32.85
C ILE A 122 23.35 -20.60 -34.36
N VAL A 123 22.12 -20.72 -34.87
CA VAL A 123 21.86 -20.84 -36.31
C VAL A 123 22.36 -19.61 -37.06
N GLU A 124 22.16 -18.39 -36.52
CA GLU A 124 22.68 -17.17 -37.14
C GLU A 124 24.21 -17.19 -37.24
N LEU A 125 24.91 -17.56 -36.16
CA LEU A 125 26.37 -17.69 -36.14
C LEU A 125 26.86 -18.74 -37.13
N GLN A 126 26.21 -19.90 -37.18
CA GLN A 126 26.56 -21.00 -38.08
C GLN A 126 26.34 -20.63 -39.55
N THR A 127 25.21 -19.99 -39.88
CA THR A 127 24.92 -19.55 -41.26
C THR A 127 25.98 -18.56 -41.74
N ARG A 128 26.32 -17.53 -40.95
CA ARG A 128 27.36 -16.55 -41.33
C ARG A 128 28.73 -17.22 -41.50
N ALA A 129 29.11 -18.09 -40.56
CA ALA A 129 30.39 -18.79 -40.66
C ALA A 129 30.47 -19.78 -41.82
N ASN A 130 29.36 -20.43 -42.19
CA ASN A 130 29.32 -21.34 -43.34
C ASN A 130 29.59 -20.60 -44.66
N VAL A 131 29.06 -19.38 -44.83
CA VAL A 131 29.33 -18.54 -46.00
C VAL A 131 30.83 -18.22 -46.12
N VAL A 132 31.45 -17.81 -45.02
CA VAL A 132 32.90 -17.52 -44.98
C VAL A 132 33.71 -18.78 -45.27
N PHE A 133 33.34 -19.90 -44.65
CA PHE A 133 33.99 -21.18 -44.87
C PHE A 133 33.93 -21.63 -46.33
N GLU A 134 32.76 -21.53 -46.98
CA GLU A 134 32.59 -21.93 -48.38
C GLU A 134 33.41 -21.05 -49.33
N ALA A 135 33.46 -19.73 -49.09
CA ALA A 135 34.30 -18.81 -49.85
C ALA A 135 35.80 -19.15 -49.70
N GLU A 136 36.27 -19.39 -48.48
CA GLU A 136 37.66 -19.78 -48.20
C GLU A 136 38.01 -21.13 -48.85
N GLN A 137 37.12 -22.13 -48.78
CA GLN A 137 37.35 -23.44 -49.38
C GLN A 137 37.34 -23.39 -50.92
N ALA A 138 36.53 -22.51 -51.53
CA ALA A 138 36.55 -22.30 -52.97
C ALA A 138 37.91 -21.73 -53.42
N GLU A 139 38.44 -20.73 -52.70
CA GLU A 139 39.78 -20.16 -52.97
C GLU A 139 40.90 -21.18 -52.76
N VAL A 140 40.86 -21.95 -51.67
CA VAL A 140 41.89 -22.96 -51.37
C VAL A 140 41.88 -24.09 -52.39
N ARG A 141 40.71 -24.53 -52.87
CA ARG A 141 40.62 -25.50 -53.97
C ARG A 141 41.27 -24.96 -55.25
N GLN A 142 41.07 -23.68 -55.57
CA GLN A 142 41.73 -23.05 -56.72
C GLN A 142 43.25 -22.86 -56.52
N ARG A 143 43.71 -22.58 -55.30
CA ARG A 143 45.15 -22.51 -54.96
C ARG A 143 45.80 -23.90 -54.91
N ALA A 144 45.12 -24.94 -54.44
CA ALA A 144 45.63 -26.31 -54.43
C ALA A 144 45.86 -26.86 -55.85
N LEU A 145 45.08 -26.40 -56.84
CA LEU A 145 45.30 -26.67 -58.26
C LEU A 145 46.52 -25.94 -58.86
N ARG A 146 47.09 -24.95 -58.15
CA ARG A 146 48.26 -24.15 -58.54
C ARG A 146 49.34 -24.31 -57.46
N MET A 147 50.08 -25.42 -57.49
CA MET A 147 51.00 -25.80 -56.41
C MET A 147 51.93 -24.68 -55.91
N ASN A 148 52.26 -24.79 -54.61
CA ASN A 148 53.23 -24.04 -53.79
C ASN A 148 52.70 -22.83 -53.00
N SER A 149 52.08 -23.09 -51.85
CA SER A 149 52.30 -22.24 -50.67
C SER A 149 52.18 -23.06 -49.39
N ALA A 150 53.21 -22.98 -48.53
CA ALA A 150 53.28 -23.63 -47.24
C ALA A 150 52.11 -23.21 -46.34
N PHE A 151 51.33 -24.20 -45.89
CA PHE A 151 50.28 -24.02 -44.89
C PHE A 151 50.95 -23.81 -43.53
N VAL A 152 50.78 -22.62 -42.93
CA VAL A 152 51.22 -22.36 -41.55
C VAL A 152 50.07 -22.72 -40.62
N PRO A 153 50.16 -23.81 -39.83
CA PRO A 153 49.16 -24.10 -38.81
C PRO A 153 49.43 -23.25 -37.57
N GLY A 154 48.38 -22.89 -36.82
CA GLY A 154 48.55 -22.84 -35.36
C GLY A 154 47.97 -21.69 -34.55
N ALA A 155 47.08 -20.83 -35.08
CA ALA A 155 46.41 -19.82 -34.24
C ALA A 155 44.88 -19.93 -34.27
N ALA A 156 44.29 -19.86 -33.09
CA ALA A 156 42.85 -19.83 -32.94
C ALA A 156 42.32 -18.47 -33.44
N ARG A 157 41.53 -18.42 -34.52
CA ARG A 157 40.86 -17.22 -35.04
C ARG A 157 39.72 -16.76 -34.12
N SER A 158 39.56 -15.45 -33.97
CA SER A 158 38.44 -14.83 -33.23
C SER A 158 37.11 -15.04 -33.96
N LEU A 159 36.00 -15.07 -33.21
CA LEU A 159 34.66 -15.27 -33.76
C LEU A 159 34.23 -14.24 -34.83
N PRO A 160 34.50 -12.92 -34.71
CA PRO A 160 34.19 -11.94 -35.75
C PRO A 160 34.86 -12.24 -37.10
N LEU A 161 36.07 -12.79 -37.07
CA LEU A 161 36.81 -13.16 -38.27
C LEU A 161 36.19 -14.39 -38.96
N LEU A 162 35.67 -15.34 -38.17
CA LEU A 162 34.99 -16.53 -38.70
C LEU A 162 33.64 -16.22 -39.34
N THR A 163 32.96 -15.16 -38.88
CA THR A 163 31.63 -14.77 -39.37
C THR A 163 31.65 -13.56 -40.31
N GLN A 164 32.82 -12.92 -40.50
CA GLN A 164 32.99 -11.63 -41.17
C GLN A 164 32.00 -10.55 -40.68
N HIS A 165 31.69 -10.57 -39.38
CA HIS A 165 30.77 -9.63 -38.75
C HIS A 165 31.55 -8.67 -37.84
N HIS A 166 31.75 -7.44 -38.28
CA HIS A 166 32.53 -6.44 -37.53
C HIS A 166 31.91 -6.10 -36.16
N ASP A 167 30.59 -5.88 -36.10
CA ASP A 167 29.90 -5.50 -34.85
C ASP A 167 29.31 -6.69 -34.08
N LEU A 168 29.93 -7.88 -34.19
CA LEU A 168 29.34 -9.12 -33.66
C LEU A 168 29.07 -9.04 -32.16
N TRP A 169 29.99 -8.43 -31.42
CA TRP A 169 29.90 -8.35 -29.96
C TRP A 169 28.84 -7.36 -29.49
N ALA A 170 28.59 -6.29 -30.25
CA ALA A 170 27.50 -5.36 -29.97
C ALA A 170 26.13 -6.02 -30.25
N ALA A 171 26.03 -6.78 -31.35
CA ALA A 171 24.84 -7.58 -31.66
C ALA A 171 24.59 -8.65 -30.58
N MET A 172 25.64 -9.37 -30.15
CA MET A 172 25.55 -10.35 -29.06
C MET A 172 25.15 -9.71 -27.73
N HIS A 173 25.71 -8.54 -27.39
CA HIS A 173 25.31 -7.78 -26.20
C HIS A 173 23.82 -7.44 -26.23
N THR A 174 23.33 -6.96 -27.37
CA THR A 174 21.90 -6.62 -27.55
C THR A 174 21.02 -7.87 -27.39
N SER A 175 21.38 -8.97 -28.05
CA SER A 175 20.67 -10.24 -27.98
C SER A 175 20.65 -10.83 -26.57
N PHE A 176 21.76 -10.80 -25.84
CA PHE A 176 21.82 -11.30 -24.46
C PHE A 176 21.09 -10.39 -23.48
N THR A 177 21.18 -9.08 -23.66
CA THR A 177 20.42 -8.11 -22.85
C THR A 177 18.92 -8.32 -23.03
N TRP A 178 18.48 -8.45 -24.28
CA TRP A 178 17.08 -8.76 -24.58
C TRP A 178 16.66 -10.11 -24.00
N LEU A 179 17.49 -11.15 -24.12
CA LEU A 179 17.22 -12.47 -23.55
C LEU A 179 17.04 -12.41 -22.02
N LEU A 180 17.90 -11.66 -21.33
CA LEU A 180 17.81 -11.47 -19.87
C LEU A 180 16.55 -10.69 -19.48
N LYS A 181 16.23 -9.58 -20.16
CA LYS A 181 15.02 -8.80 -19.91
C LYS A 181 13.76 -9.65 -20.13
N ALA A 182 13.67 -10.31 -21.28
CA ALA A 182 12.53 -11.16 -21.63
C ALA A 182 12.40 -12.39 -20.73
N CYS A 183 13.52 -12.95 -20.25
CA CYS A 183 13.50 -14.06 -19.29
C CYS A 183 12.96 -13.59 -17.91
N ALA A 184 13.41 -12.42 -17.44
CA ALA A 184 13.00 -11.88 -16.15
C ALA A 184 11.51 -11.49 -16.13
N SER A 185 10.98 -10.93 -17.23
CA SER A 185 9.57 -10.52 -17.32
C SER A 185 8.59 -11.66 -17.64
N ARG A 186 9.05 -12.91 -17.70
CA ARG A 186 8.25 -14.03 -18.22
C ARG A 186 7.34 -14.66 -17.17
N LEU A 187 7.83 -14.78 -15.95
CA LEU A 187 7.09 -15.31 -14.82
C LEU A 187 6.88 -14.17 -13.83
N THR A 188 5.77 -13.48 -13.98
CA THR A 188 5.35 -12.40 -13.08
C THR A 188 4.37 -12.96 -12.06
N GLU A 189 4.67 -12.77 -10.79
CA GLU A 189 3.71 -13.08 -9.73
C GLU A 189 2.57 -12.07 -9.76
N ARG A 190 1.33 -12.55 -9.68
CA ARG A 190 0.15 -11.71 -9.51
C ARG A 190 -0.44 -11.99 -8.14
N CYS A 191 0.01 -11.23 -7.15
CA CYS A 191 -0.59 -11.28 -5.81
C CYS A 191 -1.99 -10.65 -5.88
N LEU A 192 -3.00 -11.40 -5.43
CA LEU A 192 -4.35 -10.87 -5.27
C LEU A 192 -4.52 -10.51 -3.80
N GLU A 193 -4.69 -9.23 -3.53
CA GLU A 193 -5.01 -8.74 -2.18
C GLU A 193 -6.50 -8.91 -1.90
N GLY A 194 -6.85 -9.11 -0.63
CA GLY A 194 -8.24 -9.12 -0.19
C GLY A 194 -8.92 -7.77 -0.40
N ALA A 195 -10.25 -7.75 -0.43
CA ALA A 195 -10.98 -6.49 -0.51
C ALA A 195 -10.65 -5.61 0.72
N PRO A 196 -10.39 -4.30 0.53
CA PRO A 196 -10.13 -3.40 1.64
C PRO A 196 -11.35 -3.32 2.58
N THR A 197 -11.08 -3.01 3.85
CA THR A 197 -12.15 -2.81 4.84
C THR A 197 -12.97 -1.55 4.52
N GLU A 198 -14.19 -1.44 5.04
CA GLU A 198 -14.97 -0.20 4.85
C GLU A 198 -14.26 1.02 5.40
N ASP A 199 -13.61 0.91 6.56
CA ASP A 199 -12.92 2.04 7.16
C ASP A 199 -11.80 2.54 6.22
N THR A 200 -11.03 1.62 5.62
CA THR A 200 -10.00 1.95 4.63
C THR A 200 -10.58 2.67 3.41
N ILE A 201 -11.69 2.16 2.85
CA ILE A 201 -12.32 2.78 1.67
C ILE A 201 -12.82 4.18 2.00
N VAL A 202 -13.51 4.34 3.13
CA VAL A 202 -14.06 5.63 3.57
C VAL A 202 -12.94 6.64 3.89
N GLU A 203 -11.84 6.19 4.49
CA GLU A 203 -10.68 7.05 4.74
C GLU A 203 -10.04 7.55 3.45
N MET A 204 -9.91 6.67 2.44
CA MET A 204 -9.45 7.05 1.11
C MET A 204 -10.40 8.05 0.45
N GLU A 205 -11.72 7.85 0.53
CA GLU A 205 -12.72 8.82 0.02
C GLU A 205 -12.58 10.19 0.70
N LYS A 206 -12.51 10.21 2.03
CA LYS A 206 -12.32 11.45 2.80
C LYS A 206 -10.99 12.14 2.47
N GLN A 207 -9.94 11.37 2.20
CA GLN A 207 -8.64 11.93 1.80
C GLN A 207 -8.73 12.59 0.43
N LEU A 208 -9.35 11.92 -0.55
CA LEU A 208 -9.55 12.46 -1.89
C LEU A 208 -10.39 13.74 -1.86
N GLU A 209 -11.47 13.76 -1.08
CA GLU A 209 -12.31 14.96 -0.91
C GLU A 209 -11.50 16.15 -0.35
N ARG A 210 -10.63 15.92 0.64
CA ARG A 210 -9.76 16.96 1.19
C ARG A 210 -8.73 17.45 0.18
N GLU A 211 -8.14 16.55 -0.60
CA GLU A 211 -7.18 16.90 -1.65
C GLU A 211 -7.85 17.72 -2.76
N GLU A 212 -9.08 17.38 -3.13
CA GLU A 212 -9.88 18.13 -4.10
C GLU A 212 -10.26 19.52 -3.58
N GLU A 213 -10.75 19.63 -2.34
CA GLU A 213 -11.01 20.93 -1.70
C GLU A 213 -9.74 21.80 -1.64
N ALA A 214 -8.59 21.22 -1.32
CA ALA A 214 -7.33 21.93 -1.28
C ALA A 214 -6.91 22.44 -2.68
N ARG A 215 -7.12 21.63 -3.71
CA ARG A 215 -6.88 22.04 -5.11
C ARG A 215 -7.80 23.18 -5.53
N LEU A 216 -9.09 23.11 -5.21
CA LEU A 216 -10.05 24.18 -5.51
C LEU A 216 -9.70 25.48 -4.79
N ARG A 217 -9.31 25.42 -3.51
CA ARG A 217 -8.82 26.60 -2.76
C ARG A 217 -7.55 27.18 -3.35
N ALA A 218 -6.60 26.34 -3.78
CA ALA A 218 -5.39 26.80 -4.43
C ALA A 218 -5.69 27.49 -5.77
N HIS A 219 -6.66 26.99 -6.53
CA HIS A 219 -7.09 27.60 -7.79
C HIS A 219 -7.81 28.94 -7.58
N SER A 220 -8.66 29.07 -6.54
CA SER A 220 -9.29 30.36 -6.22
C SER A 220 -8.27 31.42 -5.81
N LEU A 221 -7.20 31.03 -5.09
CA LEU A 221 -6.13 31.95 -4.69
C LEU A 221 -5.21 32.37 -5.85
N ALA A 222 -5.15 31.57 -6.93
CA ALA A 222 -4.40 31.90 -8.13
C ALA A 222 -5.16 32.87 -9.05
N ASP A 223 -6.49 32.75 -9.11
CA ASP A 223 -7.38 33.59 -9.93
C ASP A 223 -7.50 35.02 -9.37
N ASP A 224 -7.47 35.18 -8.04
CA ASP A 224 -7.39 36.50 -7.37
C ASP A 224 -6.05 37.23 -7.62
N GLY A 225 -5.06 36.57 -8.20
CA GLY A 225 -3.75 37.13 -8.57
C GLY A 225 -3.67 37.73 -9.98
N GLU A 226 -4.63 37.46 -10.87
CA GLU A 226 -4.58 37.90 -12.27
C GLU A 226 -5.59 39.01 -12.63
N HIS A 227 -6.48 39.42 -11.71
CA HIS A 227 -7.45 40.51 -11.94
C HIS A 227 -6.97 41.91 -11.53
N ALA A 228 -5.66 42.17 -11.62
CA ALA A 228 -5.09 43.51 -11.53
C ALA A 228 -4.29 43.90 -12.79
N ALA A 229 -4.77 43.53 -13.99
CA ALA A 229 -4.34 44.20 -15.22
C ALA A 229 -5.38 44.06 -16.33
N ASP A 230 -5.58 45.19 -17.01
CA ASP A 230 -6.29 45.41 -18.27
C ASP A 230 -7.82 45.37 -18.31
N GLY A 231 -8.34 46.60 -18.38
CA GLY A 231 -9.69 46.89 -18.78
C GLY A 231 -9.90 46.83 -20.29
N ASN A 232 -11.19 46.69 -20.60
CA ASN A 232 -11.87 47.25 -21.77
C ASN A 232 -11.53 46.62 -23.13
N LYS A 233 -12.42 45.74 -23.62
CA LYS A 233 -13.33 46.10 -24.72
C LYS A 233 -14.39 45.04 -24.98
N PHE A 234 -15.59 45.57 -25.11
CA PHE A 234 -16.82 45.01 -25.60
C PHE A 234 -16.71 44.68 -27.10
N GLU A 235 -17.18 43.50 -27.53
CA GLU A 235 -17.90 43.37 -28.79
C GLU A 235 -18.83 42.15 -28.79
N THR A 236 -20.07 42.43 -29.21
CA THR A 236 -21.22 41.54 -29.22
C THR A 236 -21.39 40.97 -30.62
N THR A 237 -21.59 39.66 -30.75
CA THR A 237 -22.38 39.10 -31.86
C THR A 237 -23.24 37.95 -31.36
N THR A 238 -24.53 38.25 -31.32
CA THR A 238 -25.70 37.38 -31.20
C THR A 238 -25.86 36.45 -32.39
N THR A 239 -26.17 35.17 -32.12
CA THR A 239 -27.23 34.41 -32.80
C THR A 239 -27.77 33.37 -31.82
N GLY A 240 -29.04 33.52 -31.44
CA GLY A 240 -29.73 32.60 -30.54
C GLY A 240 -30.19 31.32 -31.24
N ASP A 241 -30.56 30.32 -30.45
CA ASP A 241 -31.98 30.02 -30.35
C ASP A 241 -32.33 29.43 -28.97
N SER A 242 -33.51 29.87 -28.58
CA SER A 242 -34.32 29.74 -27.39
C SER A 242 -34.69 28.29 -27.05
N THR A 243 -34.68 27.95 -25.77
CA THR A 243 -35.96 27.56 -25.12
C THR A 243 -35.91 27.81 -23.61
N GLU A 244 -36.81 28.70 -23.20
CA GLU A 244 -37.16 29.15 -21.86
C GLU A 244 -37.74 27.99 -21.03
N THR A 245 -37.58 27.90 -19.71
CA THR A 245 -38.30 28.70 -18.70
C THR A 245 -37.66 28.40 -17.31
N LEU A 246 -37.06 29.37 -16.61
CA LEU A 246 -37.66 30.43 -15.76
C LEU A 246 -38.23 29.86 -14.44
N THR A 247 -37.49 29.99 -13.32
CA THR A 247 -37.53 31.07 -12.29
C THR A 247 -38.53 30.78 -11.16
N SER A 248 -38.35 31.15 -9.89
CA SER A 248 -37.38 32.04 -9.22
C SER A 248 -37.57 31.95 -7.70
N LEU A 249 -36.45 32.06 -6.97
CA LEU A 249 -36.15 32.96 -5.85
C LEU A 249 -37.08 33.05 -4.62
N SER A 250 -36.46 32.95 -3.44
CA SER A 250 -36.22 34.17 -2.63
C SER A 250 -35.07 33.97 -1.63
N GLU A 251 -34.13 34.91 -1.69
CA GLU A 251 -32.95 35.08 -0.83
C GLU A 251 -33.30 35.53 0.59
N GLY A 252 -32.35 35.34 1.52
CA GLY A 252 -32.39 35.92 2.85
C GLY A 252 -31.07 35.82 3.62
N HIS A 253 -30.19 36.80 3.40
CA HIS A 253 -29.17 37.33 4.32
C HIS A 253 -27.99 36.42 4.75
N GLU A 254 -26.90 36.52 3.99
CA GLU A 254 -25.54 36.26 4.47
C GLU A 254 -25.09 37.42 5.37
N GLN A 255 -24.90 37.13 6.67
CA GLN A 255 -24.07 37.93 7.54
C GLN A 255 -22.76 37.16 7.81
N LEU A 256 -21.67 37.80 7.37
CA LEU A 256 -20.27 37.46 7.57
C LEU A 256 -19.99 36.83 8.94
N LEU A 257 -19.45 35.60 8.95
CA LEU A 257 -18.83 34.98 10.13
C LEU A 257 -17.35 34.70 9.86
N PRO A 258 -16.49 34.87 10.89
CA PRO A 258 -15.04 34.85 10.75
C PRO A 258 -14.50 33.44 10.51
N SER A 259 -13.45 33.41 9.72
CA SER A 259 -12.61 32.29 9.30
C SER A 259 -12.39 31.26 10.42
N CYS A 260 -12.85 30.03 10.21
CA CYS A 260 -12.47 28.89 11.03
C CYS A 260 -10.98 28.56 10.78
N PRO A 261 -10.16 28.32 11.81
CA PRO A 261 -8.78 27.90 11.61
C PRO A 261 -8.74 26.53 10.95
N LEU A 262 -7.94 26.41 9.90
CA LEU A 262 -7.61 25.18 9.18
C LEU A 262 -7.19 24.07 10.16
N PRO A 263 -7.71 22.83 10.05
CA PRO A 263 -7.06 21.70 10.68
C PRO A 263 -5.88 21.26 9.81
N GLY A 264 -4.69 21.73 10.19
CA GLY A 264 -3.43 21.22 9.67
C GLY A 264 -3.21 19.76 10.04
N GLU A 265 -2.43 19.08 9.22
CA GLU A 265 -2.03 17.67 9.30
C GLU A 265 -1.58 17.22 10.70
N GLY A 266 -1.91 15.98 11.03
CA GLY A 266 -1.32 15.28 12.15
C GLY A 266 -1.98 13.93 12.39
N SER A 267 -1.24 12.85 12.12
CA SER A 267 -1.36 11.68 12.99
C SER A 267 -0.98 12.18 14.40
N TRP A 268 -1.99 12.52 15.20
CA TRP A 268 -1.79 13.22 16.47
C TRP A 268 -1.24 12.23 17.49
N GLY A 269 0.00 12.44 17.92
CA GLY A 269 0.66 11.65 18.95
C GLY A 269 -0.13 11.62 20.28
N PRO A 270 0.25 10.73 21.22
CA PRO A 270 -0.48 10.52 22.46
C PRO A 270 -0.64 11.83 23.21
N SER A 271 -1.89 12.24 23.42
CA SER A 271 -2.24 13.47 24.12
C SER A 271 -1.61 13.43 25.51
N GLU A 272 -0.72 14.38 25.82
CA GLU A 272 -0.05 14.41 27.11
C GLU A 272 -1.12 14.51 28.23
N GLY A 273 -1.27 13.41 29.00
CA GLY A 273 -2.19 13.32 30.13
C GLY A 273 -3.65 12.94 29.84
N GLY A 274 -4.00 12.60 28.59
CA GLY A 274 -5.36 12.18 28.19
C GLY A 274 -5.71 10.71 28.51
N PHE A 275 -6.89 10.26 28.07
CA PHE A 275 -7.27 8.84 28.15
C PHE A 275 -6.43 7.99 27.20
N GLN A 276 -6.02 6.80 27.66
CA GLN A 276 -5.13 5.90 26.92
C GLN A 276 -5.83 4.64 26.38
N SER A 277 -6.96 4.25 26.97
CA SER A 277 -7.72 3.08 26.52
C SER A 277 -9.18 3.16 26.94
N LEU A 278 -10.06 2.45 26.24
CA LEU A 278 -11.46 2.27 26.62
C LEU A 278 -11.60 1.65 28.01
N ARG A 279 -10.68 0.75 28.39
CA ARG A 279 -10.64 0.14 29.73
C ARG A 279 -10.40 1.19 30.81
N GLN A 280 -9.47 2.12 30.58
CA GLN A 280 -9.23 3.25 31.48
C GLN A 280 -10.46 4.17 31.56
N MET A 281 -11.08 4.49 30.42
CA MET A 281 -12.30 5.30 30.41
C MET A 281 -13.44 4.64 31.21
N ARG A 282 -13.62 3.32 31.08
CA ARG A 282 -14.58 2.53 31.88
C ARG A 282 -14.26 2.56 33.38
N GLN A 283 -12.98 2.52 33.76
CA GLN A 283 -12.57 2.64 35.16
C GLN A 283 -12.87 4.03 35.73
N VAL A 284 -12.71 5.09 34.93
CA VAL A 284 -12.92 6.48 35.35
C VAL A 284 -14.41 6.84 35.45
N LEU A 285 -15.21 6.49 34.44
CA LEU A 285 -16.65 6.79 34.43
C LEU A 285 -17.46 5.81 35.30
N GLY A 286 -16.91 4.62 35.55
CA GLY A 286 -17.61 3.49 36.15
C GLY A 286 -18.36 2.64 35.11
N PRO A 287 -18.58 1.33 35.38
CA PRO A 287 -19.18 0.40 34.42
C PRO A 287 -20.55 0.83 33.90
N ALA A 288 -21.45 1.24 34.79
CA ALA A 288 -22.82 1.61 34.43
C ALA A 288 -22.85 2.84 33.53
N TRP A 289 -22.13 3.91 33.88
CA TRP A 289 -22.11 5.13 33.07
C TRP A 289 -21.34 4.97 31.77
N PHE A 290 -20.27 4.17 31.76
CA PHE A 290 -19.59 3.82 30.52
C PHE A 290 -20.52 3.09 29.55
N ARG A 291 -21.34 2.14 30.04
CA ARG A 291 -22.37 1.47 29.23
C ARG A 291 -23.33 2.46 28.59
N VAL A 292 -23.83 3.43 29.35
CA VAL A 292 -24.71 4.51 28.82
C VAL A 292 -24.00 5.26 27.69
N VAL A 293 -22.79 5.74 27.92
CA VAL A 293 -22.03 6.50 26.90
C VAL A 293 -21.79 5.64 25.65
N ALA A 294 -21.32 4.40 25.80
CA ALA A 294 -21.05 3.50 24.69
C ALA A 294 -22.32 3.14 23.90
N TRP A 295 -23.45 2.96 24.58
CA TRP A 295 -24.75 2.76 23.94
C TRP A 295 -25.14 3.94 23.05
N HIS A 296 -25.04 5.18 23.56
CA HIS A 296 -25.33 6.38 22.77
C HIS A 296 -24.36 6.55 21.59
N VAL A 297 -23.08 6.23 21.78
CA VAL A 297 -22.08 6.21 20.69
C VAL A 297 -22.49 5.24 19.59
N LEU A 298 -22.72 3.97 19.94
CA LEU A 298 -23.01 2.90 18.96
C LEU A 298 -24.29 3.12 18.16
N LEU A 299 -25.29 3.80 18.76
CA LEU A 299 -26.55 4.15 18.08
C LEU A 299 -26.50 5.47 17.31
N GLY A 300 -25.40 6.21 17.38
CA GLY A 300 -25.25 7.48 16.64
C GLY A 300 -26.00 8.66 17.26
N ASN A 301 -26.38 8.54 18.53
CA ASN A 301 -26.93 9.65 19.29
C ASN A 301 -25.86 10.72 19.52
N GLN A 302 -26.27 11.92 19.94
CA GLN A 302 -25.31 12.99 20.19
C GLN A 302 -24.58 12.78 21.53
N VAL A 303 -23.26 12.72 21.46
CA VAL A 303 -22.35 12.53 22.60
C VAL A 303 -21.65 13.86 22.86
N ILE A 304 -22.03 14.50 23.97
CA ILE A 304 -21.59 15.84 24.33
C ILE A 304 -20.63 15.74 25.51
N TRP A 305 -19.43 16.30 25.35
CA TRP A 305 -18.45 16.42 26.42
C TRP A 305 -18.28 17.90 26.77
N ARG A 306 -18.61 18.27 28.01
CA ARG A 306 -18.53 19.65 28.50
C ARG A 306 -17.37 19.79 29.48
N GLY A 307 -16.49 20.75 29.26
CA GLY A 307 -15.35 20.98 30.15
C GLY A 307 -14.38 22.07 29.70
N GLU A 308 -13.52 22.51 30.62
CA GLU A 308 -12.47 23.51 30.37
C GLU A 308 -11.25 22.90 29.65
N LYS A 309 -11.00 21.61 29.85
CA LYS A 309 -9.80 20.92 29.33
C LYS A 309 -10.06 20.30 27.96
N GLU A 310 -9.77 21.06 26.91
CA GLU A 310 -9.93 20.60 25.51
C GLU A 310 -9.12 19.33 25.20
N SER A 311 -7.86 19.24 25.65
CA SER A 311 -6.99 18.07 25.38
C SER A 311 -7.57 16.76 25.93
N LEU A 312 -8.24 16.82 27.08
CA LEU A 312 -8.90 15.66 27.69
C LEU A 312 -10.12 15.22 26.88
N ILE A 313 -10.95 16.17 26.44
CA ILE A 313 -12.12 15.91 25.59
C ILE A 313 -11.69 15.29 24.26
N ARG A 314 -10.67 15.86 23.62
CA ARG A 314 -10.10 15.31 22.37
C ARG A 314 -9.62 13.87 22.57
N SER A 315 -8.89 13.58 23.66
CA SER A 315 -8.43 12.21 23.95
C SER A 315 -9.58 11.22 24.17
N ALA A 316 -10.71 11.69 24.72
CA ALA A 316 -11.90 10.86 24.89
C ALA A 316 -12.54 10.52 23.54
N PHE A 317 -12.67 11.50 22.64
CA PHE A 317 -13.22 11.27 21.31
C PHE A 317 -12.37 10.30 20.49
N VAL A 318 -11.04 10.43 20.50
CA VAL A 318 -10.15 9.48 19.82
C VAL A 318 -10.47 8.02 20.21
N LEU A 319 -10.75 7.76 21.50
CA LEU A 319 -11.13 6.42 21.96
C LEU A 319 -12.56 6.05 21.61
N LEU A 320 -13.54 6.94 21.78
CA LEU A 320 -14.95 6.64 21.49
C LEU A 320 -15.21 6.46 19.99
N GLU A 321 -14.48 7.15 19.13
CA GLU A 321 -14.54 6.99 17.68
C GLU A 321 -14.14 5.58 17.25
N THR A 322 -13.25 4.90 17.99
CA THR A 322 -12.88 3.51 17.69
C THR A 322 -14.04 2.53 17.78
N LEU A 323 -15.13 2.89 18.48
CA LEU A 323 -16.35 2.07 18.59
C LEU A 323 -17.21 2.10 17.32
N LEU A 324 -17.00 3.09 16.44
CA LEU A 324 -17.81 3.31 15.26
C LEU A 324 -17.03 3.04 13.96
N PRO A 325 -17.72 2.66 12.88
CA PRO A 325 -17.19 2.75 11.53
C PRO A 325 -16.79 4.20 11.22
N SER A 326 -15.68 4.40 10.50
CA SER A 326 -15.14 5.75 10.26
C SER A 326 -16.13 6.65 9.49
N GLY A 327 -17.00 6.06 8.67
CA GLY A 327 -18.07 6.77 7.96
C GLY A 327 -19.23 7.25 8.84
N CYS A 328 -19.39 6.70 10.05
CA CYS A 328 -20.43 7.10 10.99
C CYS A 328 -20.00 8.28 11.90
N VAL A 329 -18.72 8.66 11.86
CA VAL A 329 -18.13 9.66 12.77
C VAL A 329 -18.16 11.06 12.16
N ARG A 330 -18.73 12.01 12.91
CA ARG A 330 -18.77 13.45 12.63
C ARG A 330 -18.46 14.19 13.93
N THR A 331 -17.22 14.63 14.07
CA THR A 331 -16.69 15.19 15.32
C THR A 331 -16.44 16.68 15.20
N ILE A 332 -16.97 17.45 16.15
CA ILE A 332 -16.54 18.82 16.45
C ILE A 332 -15.76 18.75 17.77
N PRO A 333 -14.42 18.84 17.72
CA PRO A 333 -13.56 18.52 18.87
C PRO A 333 -13.78 19.48 20.05
N TYR A 334 -14.02 20.76 19.76
CA TYR A 334 -14.32 21.77 20.77
C TYR A 334 -15.02 22.97 20.13
N SER A 335 -16.08 23.45 20.78
CA SER A 335 -16.89 24.56 20.31
C SER A 335 -17.30 25.46 21.48
N LYS A 336 -17.35 26.77 21.23
CA LYS A 336 -17.84 27.78 22.20
C LYS A 336 -19.36 27.91 22.23
N MET A 337 -20.04 27.22 21.32
CA MET A 337 -21.49 27.20 21.20
C MET A 337 -21.98 25.78 20.96
N TYR A 338 -23.22 25.50 21.37
CA TYR A 338 -23.86 24.24 21.04
C TYR A 338 -24.02 24.08 19.52
N GLN A 339 -23.89 22.83 19.05
CA GLN A 339 -24.08 22.45 17.65
C GLN A 339 -25.08 21.29 17.61
N ASP A 340 -25.99 21.32 16.64
CA ASP A 340 -27.03 20.29 16.52
C ASP A 340 -26.51 18.93 16.03
N ALA A 341 -27.28 17.87 16.29
CA ALA A 341 -26.96 16.50 15.91
C ALA A 341 -26.81 16.27 14.39
N TYR A 342 -27.37 17.15 13.55
CA TYR A 342 -27.16 17.07 12.10
C TYR A 342 -25.76 17.53 11.67
N ARG A 343 -25.04 18.30 12.51
CA ARG A 343 -23.66 18.72 12.25
C ARG A 343 -22.64 17.71 12.77
N CYS A 344 -22.86 17.19 13.98
CA CYS A 344 -21.93 16.29 14.63
C CYS A 344 -22.63 15.33 15.59
N ASN A 345 -22.16 14.07 15.64
CA ASN A 345 -22.53 13.14 16.70
C ASN A 345 -21.57 13.24 17.90
N PHE A 346 -20.32 13.70 17.72
CA PHE A 346 -19.42 14.02 18.83
C PHE A 346 -19.22 15.52 18.94
N LEU A 347 -19.49 16.08 20.12
CA LEU A 347 -19.44 17.51 20.36
C LEU A 347 -18.71 17.83 21.67
N GLY A 348 -17.54 18.47 21.57
CA GLY A 348 -16.89 19.10 22.71
C GLY A 348 -17.40 20.52 22.90
N ILE A 349 -17.79 20.91 24.12
CA ILE A 349 -18.22 22.27 24.45
C ILE A 349 -17.54 22.82 25.70
N GLU A 350 -17.47 24.14 25.75
CA GLU A 350 -16.95 24.88 26.89
C GLU A 350 -17.90 24.83 28.10
N SER A 351 -17.35 24.88 29.32
CA SER A 351 -18.09 24.66 30.57
C SER A 351 -19.27 25.60 30.81
N HIS A 352 -19.24 26.81 30.25
CA HIS A 352 -20.29 27.81 30.42
C HIS A 352 -21.45 27.69 29.41
N VAL A 353 -21.33 26.79 28.42
CA VAL A 353 -22.35 26.62 27.38
C VAL A 353 -23.57 25.89 27.94
N SER A 354 -24.73 26.53 27.86
CA SER A 354 -26.02 25.92 28.21
C SER A 354 -26.59 25.13 27.04
N LEU A 355 -27.10 23.92 27.31
CA LEU A 355 -27.81 23.13 26.32
C LEU A 355 -29.24 23.65 26.14
N PRO A 356 -29.77 23.67 24.90
CA PRO A 356 -31.16 24.04 24.66
C PRO A 356 -32.15 23.09 25.38
N PRO A 357 -33.32 23.59 25.84
CA PRO A 357 -34.25 22.82 26.66
C PRO A 357 -34.84 21.60 25.92
N HIS A 358 -35.06 21.72 24.61
CA HIS A 358 -35.55 20.62 23.77
C HIS A 358 -34.54 19.48 23.64
N ILE A 359 -33.23 19.77 23.79
CA ILE A 359 -32.20 18.74 23.85
C ILE A 359 -32.20 18.09 25.21
N THR A 360 -32.25 18.87 26.29
CA THR A 360 -32.23 18.31 27.65
C THR A 360 -33.42 17.41 27.96
N ALA A 361 -34.55 17.61 27.27
CA ALA A 361 -35.75 16.77 27.35
C ALA A 361 -35.73 15.55 26.41
N SER A 362 -34.73 15.42 25.54
CA SER A 362 -34.61 14.35 24.54
C SER A 362 -33.87 13.13 25.10
N GLU A 363 -34.24 11.93 24.63
CA GLU A 363 -33.53 10.69 24.92
C GLU A 363 -32.33 10.43 23.98
N LEU A 364 -32.14 11.29 22.97
CA LEU A 364 -31.17 11.08 21.89
C LEU A 364 -29.81 11.76 22.13
N TYR A 365 -29.47 12.06 23.39
CA TYR A 365 -28.18 12.62 23.77
C TYR A 365 -27.65 12.04 25.08
N VAL A 366 -26.33 12.11 25.24
CA VAL A 366 -25.64 11.91 26.52
C VAL A 366 -24.68 13.07 26.75
N LEU A 367 -24.67 13.60 27.97
CA LEU A 367 -23.77 14.65 28.41
C LEU A 367 -22.79 14.09 29.44
N VAL A 368 -21.50 14.27 29.18
CA VAL A 368 -20.41 14.02 30.13
C VAL A 368 -19.86 15.38 30.55
N ASP A 369 -20.12 15.78 31.80
CA ASP A 369 -19.66 17.03 32.37
C ASP A 369 -18.38 16.80 33.17
N ILE A 370 -17.33 17.54 32.83
CA ILE A 370 -16.01 17.48 33.44
C ILE A 370 -15.85 18.69 34.35
N ARG A 371 -15.71 18.45 35.65
CA ARG A 371 -15.43 19.48 36.64
C ARG A 371 -14.00 19.34 37.13
N THR A 372 -13.21 20.40 36.99
CA THR A 372 -11.86 20.43 37.58
C THR A 372 -11.97 20.55 39.10
N ARG A 373 -11.34 19.64 39.86
CA ARG A 373 -11.27 19.75 41.32
C ARG A 373 -10.44 20.98 41.68
N ARG A 374 -11.06 21.96 42.34
CA ARG A 374 -10.33 23.05 43.02
C ARG A 374 -9.78 22.55 44.35
N THR A 375 -8.81 21.65 44.32
CA THR A 375 -7.92 21.49 45.48
C THR A 375 -6.87 22.58 45.36
N ALA A 376 -7.01 23.62 46.18
CA ALA A 376 -6.04 24.68 46.40
C ALA A 376 -4.60 24.15 46.34
N GLU A 377 -3.79 24.65 45.40
CA GLU A 377 -2.31 24.81 45.41
C GLU A 377 -1.37 23.77 46.05
N ALA A 378 -1.86 22.61 46.53
CA ALA A 378 -1.15 21.73 47.46
C ALA A 378 -0.76 20.37 46.88
N CYS A 379 -0.78 20.21 45.55
CA CYS A 379 -0.13 19.06 44.90
C CYS A 379 1.07 19.45 44.03
N CYS A 380 1.51 20.71 44.03
CA CYS A 380 2.62 21.15 43.18
C CYS A 380 3.74 21.93 43.88
N THR A 381 3.69 22.12 45.21
CA THR A 381 4.75 22.86 45.94
C THR A 381 5.11 22.18 47.26
N GLY A 382 5.59 20.95 47.19
CA GLY A 382 6.28 20.28 48.30
C GLY A 382 7.80 20.48 48.24
N VAL A 383 8.28 21.72 48.21
CA VAL A 383 9.71 22.00 48.48
C VAL A 383 9.82 22.39 49.95
N GLY A 384 9.86 21.38 50.82
CA GLY A 384 10.27 21.55 52.21
C GLY A 384 11.79 21.68 52.26
N THR A 385 12.26 22.86 52.63
CA THR A 385 13.65 23.11 53.00
C THR A 385 13.93 22.50 54.37
N GLU A 386 14.62 21.36 54.40
CA GLU A 386 15.40 20.96 55.58
C GLU A 386 16.83 20.62 55.11
N ARG A 387 17.78 21.43 55.59
CA ARG A 387 19.19 21.10 55.59
C ARG A 387 19.36 19.99 56.62
N ASP A 388 19.95 18.86 56.22
CA ASP A 388 20.99 18.17 57.02
C ASP A 388 21.67 17.05 56.21
N SER A 389 22.92 17.33 55.84
CA SER A 389 24.13 16.50 55.83
C SER A 389 24.09 14.96 55.62
N ALA A 390 24.75 14.55 54.51
CA ALA A 390 25.52 13.31 54.26
C ALA A 390 24.79 12.04 53.73
N PRO A 391 25.52 11.03 53.19
CA PRO A 391 26.31 11.06 51.96
C PRO A 391 25.93 9.96 50.94
N TRP A 392 26.17 10.24 49.65
CA TRP A 392 26.27 9.34 48.48
C TRP A 392 25.88 7.86 48.69
N ASP A 393 24.76 7.42 48.11
CA ASP A 393 24.62 6.04 47.64
C ASP A 393 23.70 5.95 46.41
N ASN A 394 24.13 5.12 45.46
CA ASN A 394 23.57 4.92 44.13
C ASN A 394 22.17 4.32 44.16
N ARG A 395 21.19 5.03 43.56
CA ARG A 395 19.98 4.39 43.02
C ARG A 395 19.30 5.24 41.93
N ASP A 396 20.01 5.40 40.81
CA ASP A 396 19.40 5.71 39.53
C ASP A 396 18.52 4.52 39.08
N THR A 397 17.19 4.63 39.24
CA THR A 397 16.15 3.95 38.40
C THR A 397 14.70 4.17 38.87
N ARG A 398 14.32 5.31 39.49
CA ARG A 398 12.91 5.50 39.88
C ARG A 398 12.27 6.89 39.76
N SER A 399 12.88 7.84 39.06
CA SER A 399 12.35 9.21 38.95
C SER A 399 12.16 9.68 37.50
N ARG A 400 11.18 9.11 36.78
CA ARG A 400 10.74 9.68 35.49
C ARG A 400 9.29 9.39 35.08
N ASN A 401 8.39 9.00 35.99
CA ASN A 401 7.05 8.51 35.65
C ASN A 401 5.87 9.15 36.40
N GLU A 402 6.02 10.36 36.94
CA GLU A 402 4.86 11.17 37.38
C GLU A 402 4.49 12.18 36.29
N ARG A 403 4.06 11.68 35.12
CA ARG A 403 3.25 12.49 34.20
C ARG A 403 1.84 12.55 34.78
N THR A 404 1.47 13.69 35.35
CA THR A 404 0.15 13.93 35.95
C THR A 404 -0.96 13.67 34.92
N LEU A 405 -1.64 12.52 35.05
CA LEU A 405 -2.79 12.20 34.22
C LEU A 405 -3.91 13.20 34.50
N LEU A 406 -4.27 14.03 33.50
CA LEU A 406 -5.16 15.19 33.65
C LEU A 406 -6.53 14.81 34.22
N TRP A 407 -7.00 13.60 33.92
CA TRP A 407 -8.28 13.07 34.39
C TRP A 407 -8.32 12.83 35.91
N ARG A 408 -7.18 12.62 36.59
CA ARG A 408 -7.15 12.41 38.06
C ARG A 408 -7.56 13.64 38.86
N CYS A 409 -7.43 14.82 38.25
CA CYS A 409 -7.80 16.09 38.86
C CYS A 409 -9.23 16.53 38.49
N CYS A 410 -10.02 15.66 37.86
CA CYS A 410 -11.34 15.96 37.37
C CYS A 410 -12.38 15.03 37.99
N ASP A 411 -13.57 15.56 38.23
CA ASP A 411 -14.78 14.79 38.49
C ASP A 411 -15.61 14.70 37.21
N PHE A 412 -16.14 13.51 36.94
CA PHE A 412 -16.96 13.22 35.77
C PHE A 412 -18.39 12.93 36.22
N THR A 413 -19.34 13.68 35.68
CA THR A 413 -20.77 13.40 35.90
C THR A 413 -21.44 13.14 34.56
N VAL A 414 -22.11 12.01 34.43
CA VAL A 414 -22.84 11.63 33.22
C VAL A 414 -24.32 11.84 33.45
N SER A 415 -24.98 12.50 32.50
CA SER A 415 -26.43 12.72 32.49
C SER A 415 -26.99 12.40 31.11
N CYS A 416 -28.12 11.71 31.05
CA CYS A 416 -28.85 11.43 29.82
C CYS A 416 -30.36 11.56 30.06
N GLY A 417 -31.11 11.79 28.98
CA GLY A 417 -32.57 11.85 29.05
C GLY A 417 -33.27 10.50 29.24
N CYS A 418 -32.52 9.38 29.28
CA CYS A 418 -33.06 8.03 29.39
C CYS A 418 -32.57 7.35 30.68
N PRO A 419 -33.35 7.36 31.78
CA PRO A 419 -32.92 6.81 33.09
C PRO A 419 -32.88 5.27 33.13
N GLY A 420 -33.40 4.60 32.09
CA GLY A 420 -33.53 3.15 32.03
C GLY A 420 -32.83 2.58 30.80
N VAL A 421 -31.50 2.55 30.80
CA VAL A 421 -30.79 1.71 29.84
C VAL A 421 -31.15 0.26 30.17
N SER A 422 -31.95 -0.36 29.30
CA SER A 422 -32.24 -1.79 29.34
C SER A 422 -30.94 -2.57 29.58
N GLU A 423 -30.97 -3.58 30.46
CA GLU A 423 -29.84 -4.50 30.61
C GLU A 423 -29.46 -5.16 29.27
N HIS A 424 -30.35 -5.14 28.28
CA HIS A 424 -30.15 -5.73 26.96
C HIS A 424 -29.67 -4.67 25.93
N GLY A 425 -28.34 -4.45 25.95
CA GLY A 425 -27.52 -3.71 24.96
C GLY A 425 -27.56 -4.35 23.56
N PRO A 426 -27.17 -3.68 22.45
CA PRO A 426 -26.89 -4.41 21.22
C PRO A 426 -25.77 -5.42 21.49
N THR A 427 -25.77 -6.52 20.75
CA THR A 427 -24.85 -7.64 21.00
C THR A 427 -23.39 -7.21 20.90
N VAL A 428 -23.06 -6.22 20.05
CA VAL A 428 -21.71 -5.65 19.97
C VAL A 428 -21.27 -4.97 21.28
N LEU A 429 -22.18 -4.28 21.97
CA LEU A 429 -21.89 -3.63 23.25
C LEU A 429 -21.66 -4.66 24.36
N ASN A 430 -22.50 -5.69 24.42
CA ASN A 430 -22.37 -6.74 25.43
C ASN A 430 -21.05 -7.52 25.25
N LYS A 431 -20.65 -7.81 24.00
CA LYS A 431 -19.35 -8.43 23.70
C LYS A 431 -18.17 -7.51 24.05
N LEU A 432 -18.28 -6.22 23.78
CA LEU A 432 -17.26 -5.23 24.14
C LEU A 432 -17.08 -5.15 25.67
N GLU A 433 -18.17 -5.08 26.43
CA GLU A 433 -18.10 -5.03 27.89
C GLU A 433 -17.44 -6.27 28.47
N ALA A 434 -17.83 -7.46 28.00
CA ALA A 434 -17.19 -8.70 28.42
C ALA A 434 -15.67 -8.71 28.14
N ALA A 435 -15.24 -8.14 27.00
CA ALA A 435 -13.82 -8.01 26.67
C ALA A 435 -13.10 -6.97 27.57
N LEU A 436 -13.77 -5.86 27.90
CA LEU A 436 -13.24 -4.82 28.79
C LEU A 436 -13.22 -5.22 30.27
N GLU A 437 -14.08 -6.14 30.69
CA GLU A 437 -14.13 -6.71 32.04
C GLU A 437 -13.04 -7.75 32.26
N ASN A 438 -12.69 -8.50 31.22
CA ASN A 438 -11.67 -9.53 31.34
C ASN A 438 -10.27 -8.91 31.48
N GLU A 439 -9.70 -8.94 32.67
CA GLU A 439 -8.37 -8.41 32.97
C GLU A 439 -7.22 -9.23 32.36
N SER A 440 -7.47 -10.48 31.95
CA SER A 440 -6.45 -11.30 31.27
C SER A 440 -6.18 -10.84 29.84
N LEU A 441 -7.08 -10.05 29.25
CA LEU A 441 -6.91 -9.52 27.90
C LEU A 441 -6.10 -8.21 27.93
N SER A 442 -4.98 -8.19 27.22
CA SER A 442 -4.21 -6.94 27.02
C SER A 442 -5.03 -5.91 26.24
N THR A 443 -4.67 -4.64 26.36
CA THR A 443 -5.34 -3.54 25.64
C THR A 443 -5.30 -3.75 24.12
N ALA A 444 -4.16 -4.20 23.59
CA ALA A 444 -4.00 -4.51 22.17
C ALA A 444 -4.92 -5.65 21.69
N VAL A 445 -5.16 -6.67 22.53
CA VAL A 445 -6.10 -7.75 22.19
C VAL A 445 -7.52 -7.21 22.16
N VAL A 446 -7.91 -6.38 23.13
CA VAL A 446 -9.24 -5.75 23.16
C VAL A 446 -9.46 -4.86 21.93
N GLU A 447 -8.46 -4.04 21.56
CA GLU A 447 -8.48 -3.22 20.35
C GLU A 447 -8.68 -4.08 19.10
N ARG A 448 -7.96 -5.21 18.98
CA ARG A 448 -8.13 -6.10 17.83
C ARG A 448 -9.50 -6.79 17.83
N CYS A 449 -9.99 -7.23 18.99
CA CYS A 449 -11.35 -7.77 19.12
C CYS A 449 -12.40 -6.75 18.69
N LEU A 450 -12.23 -5.47 19.06
CA LEU A 450 -13.13 -4.40 18.65
C LEU A 450 -13.14 -4.20 17.13
N VAL A 451 -11.96 -4.22 16.48
CA VAL A 451 -11.87 -4.16 15.01
C VAL A 451 -12.63 -5.33 14.38
N CYS A 452 -12.40 -6.56 14.85
CA CYS A 452 -13.12 -7.74 14.33
C CYS A 452 -14.63 -7.66 14.54
N LEU A 453 -15.09 -7.14 15.69
CA LEU A 453 -16.49 -6.91 15.95
C LEU A 453 -17.07 -5.86 15.01
N LYS A 454 -16.39 -4.72 14.82
CA LYS A 454 -16.80 -3.70 13.86
C LYS A 454 -16.93 -4.28 12.44
N GLU A 455 -15.95 -5.06 12.00
CA GLU A 455 -15.96 -5.71 10.69
C GLU A 455 -17.13 -6.71 10.56
N GLU A 456 -17.37 -7.55 11.57
CA GLU A 456 -18.52 -8.47 11.62
C GLU A 456 -19.84 -7.71 11.40
N TRP A 457 -20.04 -6.63 12.16
CA TRP A 457 -21.27 -5.85 12.11
C TRP A 457 -21.40 -5.02 10.84
N MET A 458 -20.30 -4.47 10.32
CA MET A 458 -20.29 -3.79 9.02
C MET A 458 -20.60 -4.74 7.86
N ASN A 459 -20.17 -5.99 7.94
CA ASN A 459 -20.57 -7.00 6.95
C ASN A 459 -22.07 -7.30 7.01
N LYS A 460 -22.67 -7.36 8.21
CA LYS A 460 -24.14 -7.46 8.36
C LYS A 460 -24.84 -6.25 7.76
N VAL A 461 -24.31 -5.04 7.97
CA VAL A 461 -24.82 -3.79 7.38
C VAL A 461 -24.78 -3.84 5.85
N LYS A 462 -23.68 -4.29 5.25
CA LYS A 462 -23.55 -4.47 3.79
C LYS A 462 -24.61 -5.42 3.23
N VAL A 463 -24.78 -6.57 3.88
CA VAL A 463 -25.78 -7.57 3.49
C VAL A 463 -27.19 -6.99 3.60
N LEU A 464 -27.50 -6.33 4.71
CA LEU A 464 -28.79 -5.67 4.92
C LEU A 464 -29.04 -4.58 3.88
N PHE A 465 -28.05 -3.74 3.58
CA PHE A 465 -28.16 -2.67 2.59
C PHE A 465 -28.45 -3.24 1.19
N LYS A 466 -27.71 -4.27 0.77
CA LYS A 466 -27.98 -4.95 -0.50
C LYS A 466 -29.41 -5.52 -0.53
N PHE A 467 -29.81 -6.24 0.51
CA PHE A 467 -31.10 -6.90 0.56
C PHE A 467 -32.30 -5.94 0.56
N THR A 468 -32.16 -4.81 1.28
CA THR A 468 -33.27 -3.87 1.49
C THR A 468 -33.31 -2.73 0.47
N LYS A 469 -32.16 -2.19 0.05
CA LYS A 469 -32.08 -1.01 -0.84
C LYS A 469 -31.84 -1.37 -2.30
N VAL A 470 -31.14 -2.47 -2.56
CA VAL A 470 -30.80 -2.89 -3.92
C VAL A 470 -31.83 -3.88 -4.45
N GLU A 471 -32.14 -4.92 -3.68
CA GLU A 471 -33.10 -5.95 -4.08
C GLU A 471 -34.55 -5.64 -3.69
N GLN A 472 -34.78 -4.62 -2.84
CA GLN A 472 -36.12 -4.17 -2.39
C GLN A 472 -37.02 -5.32 -1.90
N ARG A 473 -36.45 -6.25 -1.13
CA ARG A 473 -37.15 -7.43 -0.62
C ARG A 473 -38.24 -7.06 0.38
N SER A 474 -39.17 -7.99 0.58
CA SER A 474 -40.29 -7.81 1.51
C SER A 474 -39.82 -7.60 2.96
N HIS A 475 -40.68 -6.99 3.79
CA HIS A 475 -40.41 -6.85 5.22
C HIS A 475 -40.26 -8.21 5.90
N GLU A 476 -41.04 -9.22 5.49
CA GLU A 476 -40.97 -10.58 6.04
C GLU A 476 -39.60 -11.22 5.77
N ASP A 477 -39.11 -11.12 4.53
CA ASP A 477 -37.79 -11.64 4.18
C ASP A 477 -36.66 -10.90 4.91
N THR A 478 -36.83 -9.59 5.13
CA THR A 478 -35.88 -8.78 5.90
C THR A 478 -35.82 -9.25 7.36
N GLN A 479 -36.95 -9.57 7.97
CA GLN A 479 -36.99 -10.12 9.33
C GLN A 479 -36.35 -11.51 9.41
N ARG A 480 -36.58 -12.37 8.41
CA ARG A 480 -35.90 -13.67 8.31
C ARG A 480 -34.39 -13.51 8.19
N LEU A 481 -33.91 -12.58 7.36
CA LEU A 481 -32.49 -12.26 7.25
C LEU A 481 -31.91 -11.78 8.58
N LEU A 482 -32.59 -10.87 9.28
CA LEU A 482 -32.14 -10.38 10.59
C LEU A 482 -32.05 -11.50 11.62
N SER A 483 -33.00 -12.43 11.62
CA SER A 483 -32.93 -13.63 12.46
C SER A 483 -31.73 -14.53 12.12
N LEU A 484 -31.42 -14.71 10.83
CA LEU A 484 -30.25 -15.50 10.41
C LEU A 484 -28.92 -14.83 10.77
N LEU A 485 -28.87 -13.50 10.76
CA LEU A 485 -27.68 -12.73 11.14
C LEU A 485 -27.53 -12.56 12.66
N GLY A 486 -28.48 -13.05 13.45
CA GLY A 486 -28.53 -12.89 14.90
C GLY A 486 -28.70 -11.43 15.33
N ALA A 487 -29.49 -10.67 14.57
CA ALA A 487 -29.69 -9.22 14.74
C ALA A 487 -31.18 -8.83 14.77
N GLN A 488 -32.07 -9.75 15.18
CA GLN A 488 -33.50 -9.52 15.27
C GLN A 488 -33.92 -8.58 16.41
N ASP A 489 -33.06 -8.42 17.44
CA ASP A 489 -33.37 -7.56 18.59
C ASP A 489 -33.47 -6.09 18.17
N ASP A 490 -34.39 -5.35 18.77
CA ASP A 490 -34.65 -3.95 18.41
C ASP A 490 -33.39 -3.05 18.53
N ALA A 491 -32.57 -3.28 19.55
CA ALA A 491 -31.29 -2.58 19.72
C ALA A 491 -30.32 -2.86 18.56
N ASN A 492 -30.25 -4.10 18.09
CA ASN A 492 -29.41 -4.52 16.98
C ASN A 492 -29.94 -3.95 15.65
N VAL A 493 -31.25 -3.93 15.45
CA VAL A 493 -31.88 -3.33 14.26
C VAL A 493 -31.63 -1.81 14.21
N ARG A 494 -31.77 -1.11 15.35
CA ARG A 494 -31.45 0.33 15.45
C ARG A 494 -29.99 0.61 15.12
N LEU A 495 -29.07 -0.20 15.65
CA LEU A 495 -27.64 -0.11 15.35
C LEU A 495 -27.37 -0.30 13.86
N LEU A 496 -27.91 -1.36 13.25
CA LEU A 496 -27.72 -1.63 11.81
C LEU A 496 -28.25 -0.48 10.95
N LYS A 497 -29.43 0.07 11.26
CA LYS A 497 -30.00 1.21 10.55
C LYS A 497 -29.10 2.45 10.61
N PHE A 498 -28.53 2.74 11.78
CA PHE A 498 -27.57 3.83 11.91
C PHE A 498 -26.28 3.55 11.13
N TRP A 499 -25.70 2.35 11.26
CA TRP A 499 -24.43 2.00 10.62
C TRP A 499 -24.49 1.92 9.09
N VAL A 500 -25.70 1.70 8.52
CA VAL A 500 -25.91 1.89 7.07
C VAL A 500 -25.41 3.25 6.60
N THR A 501 -25.52 4.31 7.42
CA THR A 501 -25.05 5.66 7.08
C THR A 501 -23.53 5.78 6.92
N GLY A 502 -22.76 4.85 7.50
CA GLY A 502 -21.30 4.80 7.39
C GLY A 502 -20.74 4.01 6.21
N LEU A 503 -21.59 3.42 5.36
CA LEU A 503 -21.14 2.76 4.12
C LEU A 503 -20.52 3.78 3.14
N SER A 504 -19.42 3.38 2.51
CA SER A 504 -18.70 4.18 1.52
C SER A 504 -19.58 4.60 0.33
N LYS A 505 -19.32 5.80 -0.21
CA LYS A 505 -20.07 6.37 -1.33
C LYS A 505 -19.85 5.54 -2.60
N ALA A 506 -18.62 5.10 -2.84
CA ALA A 506 -18.24 4.25 -3.95
C ALA A 506 -18.96 2.90 -3.90
N TYR A 507 -19.00 2.25 -2.72
CA TYR A 507 -19.68 0.96 -2.56
C TYR A 507 -21.19 1.07 -2.84
N ARG A 508 -21.85 2.08 -2.26
CA ARG A 508 -23.28 2.32 -2.51
C ARG A 508 -23.57 2.55 -3.98
N SER A 509 -22.78 3.41 -4.63
CA SER A 509 -22.95 3.76 -6.04
C SER A 509 -22.76 2.54 -6.94
N HIS A 510 -21.72 1.74 -6.67
CA HIS A 510 -21.44 0.51 -7.40
C HIS A 510 -22.60 -0.51 -7.30
N LEU A 511 -23.12 -0.76 -6.09
CA LEU A 511 -24.23 -1.70 -5.91
C LEU A 511 -25.53 -1.24 -6.60
N LEU A 512 -25.86 0.05 -6.50
CA LEU A 512 -27.04 0.60 -7.15
C LEU A 512 -26.91 0.58 -8.68
N ALA A 513 -25.72 0.85 -9.21
CA ALA A 513 -25.44 0.76 -10.64
C ALA A 513 -25.54 -0.68 -11.16
N ALA A 514 -24.96 -1.65 -10.43
CA ALA A 514 -24.99 -3.06 -10.81
C ALA A 514 -26.42 -3.63 -10.87
N SER A 515 -27.30 -3.21 -9.96
CA SER A 515 -28.72 -3.60 -10.00
C SER A 515 -29.46 -3.02 -11.21
N ARG A 516 -29.20 -1.76 -11.57
CA ARG A 516 -29.79 -1.15 -12.77
C ARG A 516 -29.34 -1.86 -14.04
N ALA A 517 -28.08 -2.29 -14.11
CA ALA A 517 -27.56 -3.05 -15.24
C ALA A 517 -28.26 -4.41 -15.40
N MET A 518 -28.50 -5.13 -14.29
CA MET A 518 -29.22 -6.41 -14.30
C MET A 518 -30.73 -6.27 -14.58
N ALA A 519 -31.34 -5.14 -14.27
CA ALA A 519 -32.76 -4.89 -14.58
C ALA A 519 -32.99 -4.51 -16.06
N ASN A 520 -31.94 -4.05 -16.75
CA ASN A 520 -31.98 -3.63 -18.16
C ASN A 520 -31.48 -4.72 -19.14
N SER A 521 -31.04 -5.86 -18.63
CA SER A 521 -30.68 -7.08 -19.39
C SER A 521 -31.79 -8.10 -19.31
#